data_AF-A0A944TJN0-F1
#
_entry.id   AF-A0A944TJN0-F1
#
_cell.length_a   1.000
_cell.length_b   1.000
_cell.length_c   1.000
_cell.angle_alpha   90.00
_cell.angle_beta   90.00
_cell.angle_gamma   90.00
#
_symmetry.space_group_name_H-M   'P 1'
#
loop_
_entity.id
_entity.type
_entity.pdbx_description
1 polymer ?
#
loop_
_entity_poly.entity_id
_entity_poly.type
_entity_poly.pdbx_seq_one_letter_code
_entity_poly.pdbx_strand_id
1 'polypeptide(L)'
;MLGEKIGSMQQTTSNKLLPGNGALPRFETTAEGSGTLAGTEVQGMATYTADMRADGTLYGECPNQGLVMAADGVATFTATGIGTFTEDGGSIFKGMVYFQASAPSLSSLNGKAVVYDWVVDPEGNASWDLWEWK
;
A
#
# COMPACT_ATOMS: atom_id res chain seq x y z
N MET A 1 13.57 11.83 9.37
CA MET A 1 14.46 11.77 8.20
C MET A 1 14.15 10.46 7.47
N LEU A 2 14.11 10.47 6.14
CA LEU A 2 13.90 9.23 5.38
C LEU A 2 15.15 8.34 5.49
N GLY A 3 14.96 7.07 5.86
CA GLY A 3 16.01 6.07 5.96
C GLY A 3 16.23 5.30 4.65
N GLU A 4 16.85 4.12 4.77
CA GLU A 4 17.12 3.25 3.63
C GLU A 4 15.83 2.65 3.04
N LYS A 5 15.87 2.36 1.73
CA LYS A 5 14.81 1.61 1.05
C LYS A 5 14.83 0.17 1.57
N ILE A 6 13.72 -0.26 2.16
CA ILE A 6 13.61 -1.58 2.79
C ILE A 6 12.88 -2.60 1.92
N GLY A 7 12.21 -2.15 0.86
CA GLY A 7 11.54 -3.05 -0.06
C GLY A 7 10.87 -2.35 -1.24
N SER A 8 10.44 -3.17 -2.18
CA SER A 8 9.58 -2.76 -3.29
C SER A 8 8.78 -3.95 -3.82
N MET A 9 7.57 -3.69 -4.32
CA MET A 9 6.72 -4.67 -5.00
C MET A 9 6.15 -4.12 -6.29
N GLN A 10 5.94 -5.00 -7.27
CA GLN A 10 5.14 -4.72 -8.46
C GLN A 10 3.84 -5.50 -8.37
N GLN A 11 2.71 -4.81 -8.58
CA GLN A 11 1.38 -5.34 -8.34
C GLN A 11 0.37 -5.01 -9.44
N THR A 12 -0.58 -5.92 -9.58
CA THR A 12 -1.95 -5.79 -10.07
C THR A 12 -2.84 -4.84 -9.30
N THR A 13 -3.71 -4.01 -9.89
CA THR A 13 -4.83 -3.40 -9.15
C THR A 13 -6.18 -3.62 -9.82
N SER A 14 -7.23 -3.67 -8.99
CA SER A 14 -8.62 -3.68 -9.44
C SER A 14 -9.46 -2.80 -8.54
N ASN A 15 -10.24 -1.91 -9.15
CA ASN A 15 -11.06 -0.92 -8.45
C ASN A 15 -12.53 -1.31 -8.48
N LYS A 16 -13.20 -1.02 -7.37
CA LYS A 16 -14.64 -1.14 -7.21
C LYS A 16 -15.18 0.12 -6.54
N LEU A 17 -16.25 0.67 -7.11
CA LEU A 17 -16.95 1.78 -6.49
C LEU A 17 -17.76 1.29 -5.28
N LEU A 18 -17.63 2.01 -4.18
CA LEU A 18 -18.46 1.88 -2.99
C LEU A 18 -19.54 2.97 -2.98
N PRO A 19 -20.60 2.82 -2.16
CA PRO A 19 -21.49 3.94 -1.88
C PRO A 19 -20.69 5.15 -1.39
N GLY A 20 -20.94 6.30 -2.02
CA GLY A 20 -20.22 7.54 -1.72
C GLY A 20 -20.47 8.05 -0.31
N ASN A 21 -19.53 8.87 0.17
CA ASN A 21 -19.69 9.61 1.42
C ASN A 21 -20.30 10.99 1.10
N GLY A 22 -21.63 11.09 1.21
CA GLY A 22 -22.37 12.25 0.72
C GLY A 22 -22.31 12.33 -0.81
N ALA A 23 -21.80 13.43 -1.35
CA ALA A 23 -21.69 13.64 -2.80
C ALA A 23 -20.37 13.15 -3.40
N LEU A 24 -19.43 12.65 -2.59
CA LEU A 24 -18.07 12.32 -3.01
C LEU A 24 -17.88 10.82 -3.18
N PRO A 25 -17.15 10.38 -4.22
CA PRO A 25 -16.94 8.97 -4.50
C PRO A 25 -16.05 8.31 -3.46
N ARG A 26 -16.25 6.99 -3.33
CA ARG A 26 -15.46 6.11 -2.47
C ARG A 26 -15.09 4.85 -3.25
N PHE A 27 -13.87 4.39 -3.04
CA PHE A 27 -13.27 3.28 -3.78
C PHE A 27 -12.83 2.18 -2.82
N GLU A 28 -12.98 0.94 -3.27
CA GLU A 28 -12.31 -0.25 -2.77
C GLU A 28 -11.33 -0.70 -3.86
N THR A 29 -10.06 -0.81 -3.53
CA THR A 29 -8.99 -1.22 -4.44
C THR A 29 -8.34 -2.48 -3.90
N THR A 30 -8.35 -3.56 -4.67
CA THR A 30 -7.53 -4.74 -4.37
C THR A 30 -6.22 -4.65 -5.13
N ALA A 31 -5.13 -5.05 -4.50
CA ALA A 31 -3.83 -5.20 -5.14
C ALA A 31 -3.24 -6.59 -4.88
N GLU A 32 -2.51 -7.14 -5.85
CA GLU A 32 -1.78 -8.40 -5.70
C GLU A 32 -0.49 -8.41 -6.54
N GLY A 33 0.57 -9.03 -6.05
CA GLY A 33 1.82 -9.14 -6.80
C GLY A 33 2.98 -9.61 -5.94
N SER A 34 4.20 -9.23 -6.32
CA SER A 34 5.42 -9.73 -5.69
C SER A 34 6.57 -8.74 -5.70
N GLY A 35 7.58 -9.02 -4.88
CA GLY A 35 8.80 -8.23 -4.83
C GLY A 35 9.71 -8.65 -3.69
N THR A 36 10.41 -7.69 -3.11
CA THR A 36 11.36 -7.92 -2.02
C THR A 36 11.05 -6.99 -0.85
N LEU A 37 11.05 -7.53 0.37
CA LEU A 37 10.85 -6.75 1.59
C LEU A 37 11.81 -7.26 2.68
N ALA A 38 12.53 -6.33 3.33
CA ALA A 38 13.59 -6.64 4.30
C ALA A 38 14.62 -7.66 3.76
N GLY A 39 14.94 -7.57 2.46
CA GLY A 39 15.87 -8.49 1.78
C GLY A 39 15.30 -9.88 1.47
N THR A 40 14.00 -10.10 1.68
CA THR A 40 13.31 -11.39 1.47
C THR A 40 12.35 -11.31 0.30
N GLU A 41 12.32 -12.34 -0.56
CA GLU A 41 11.31 -12.46 -1.62
C GLU A 41 9.93 -12.71 -1.02
N VAL A 42 8.93 -11.96 -1.51
CA VAL A 42 7.58 -12.01 -0.98
C VAL A 42 6.51 -11.90 -2.06
N GLN A 43 5.34 -12.47 -1.77
CA GLN A 43 4.09 -12.16 -2.46
C GLN A 43 3.24 -11.26 -1.55
N GLY A 44 2.61 -10.23 -2.14
CA GLY A 44 1.79 -9.28 -1.43
C GLY A 44 0.38 -9.22 -2.01
N MET A 45 -0.62 -9.08 -1.15
CA MET A 45 -1.98 -8.70 -1.55
C MET A 45 -2.62 -7.80 -0.50
N ALA A 46 -3.52 -6.92 -0.91
CA ALA A 46 -4.21 -6.01 0.00
C ALA A 46 -5.56 -5.56 -0.53
N THR A 47 -6.45 -5.20 0.40
CA THR A 47 -7.64 -4.39 0.11
C THR A 47 -7.49 -3.02 0.77
N TYR A 48 -7.61 -1.97 -0.03
CA TYR A 48 -7.44 -0.58 0.36
C TYR A 48 -8.73 0.19 0.09
N THR A 49 -9.16 1.05 1.00
CA THR A 49 -10.30 1.94 0.77
C THR A 49 -9.84 3.37 0.62
N ALA A 50 -10.42 4.11 -0.32
CA ALA A 50 -10.12 5.52 -0.52
C ALA A 50 -11.40 6.37 -0.60
N ASP A 51 -11.45 7.44 0.18
CA ASP A 51 -12.53 8.43 0.20
C ASP A 51 -12.05 9.72 -0.46
N MET A 52 -12.77 10.20 -1.47
CA MET A 52 -12.49 11.50 -2.08
C MET A 52 -12.91 12.63 -1.14
N ARG A 53 -12.06 13.65 -1.05
CA ARG A 53 -12.31 14.89 -0.30
C ARG A 53 -12.74 16.01 -1.22
N ALA A 54 -13.29 17.06 -0.64
CA ALA A 54 -13.81 18.23 -1.37
C ALA A 54 -12.72 18.98 -2.17
N ASP A 55 -11.46 18.84 -1.79
CA ASP A 55 -10.30 19.41 -2.50
C ASP A 55 -9.77 18.52 -3.64
N GLY A 56 -10.43 17.39 -3.91
CA GLY A 56 -10.03 16.41 -4.93
C GLY A 56 -8.96 15.42 -4.48
N THR A 57 -8.41 15.56 -3.27
CA THR A 57 -7.49 14.55 -2.71
C THR A 57 -8.25 13.30 -2.27
N LEU A 58 -7.53 12.19 -2.17
CA LEU A 58 -8.03 10.92 -1.65
C LEU A 58 -7.44 10.68 -0.26
N TYR A 59 -8.29 10.32 0.71
CA TYR A 59 -7.84 9.72 1.96
C TYR A 59 -7.88 8.21 1.86
N GLY A 60 -6.76 7.56 2.09
CA GLY A 60 -6.60 6.13 1.94
C GLY A 60 -6.38 5.41 3.27
N GLU A 61 -7.00 4.24 3.43
CA GLU A 61 -6.80 3.35 4.57
C GLU A 61 -6.81 1.87 4.16
N CYS A 62 -5.96 1.07 4.81
CA CYS A 62 -5.98 -0.39 4.80
C CYS A 62 -5.79 -0.86 6.26
N PRO A 63 -6.86 -1.03 7.04
CA PRO A 63 -6.76 -1.41 8.44
C PRO A 63 -6.57 -2.94 8.59
N ASN A 64 -5.32 -3.41 8.64
CA ASN A 64 -4.99 -4.84 8.73
C ASN A 64 -5.59 -5.69 7.60
N GLN A 65 -5.76 -5.10 6.41
CA GLN A 65 -6.25 -5.80 5.21
C GLN A 65 -5.13 -6.03 4.19
N GLY A 66 -3.88 -5.96 4.64
CA GLY A 66 -2.70 -6.33 3.88
C GLY A 66 -2.15 -7.68 4.32
N LEU A 67 -1.69 -8.47 3.36
CA LEU A 67 -0.99 -9.73 3.57
C LEU A 67 0.31 -9.73 2.76
N VAL A 68 1.41 -10.09 3.42
CA VAL A 68 2.71 -10.38 2.81
C VAL A 68 3.08 -11.80 3.17
N MET A 69 3.42 -12.62 2.17
CA MET A 69 3.80 -14.02 2.33
C MET A 69 5.28 -14.18 1.97
N ALA A 70 6.05 -14.76 2.89
CA ALA A 70 7.42 -15.21 2.70
C ALA A 70 7.49 -16.74 2.80
N ALA A 71 8.62 -17.34 2.43
CA ALA A 71 8.79 -18.79 2.50
C ALA A 71 8.69 -19.35 3.94
N ASP A 72 9.01 -18.53 4.95
CA ASP A 72 9.07 -18.90 6.37
C ASP A 72 7.92 -18.33 7.21
N GLY A 73 6.89 -17.73 6.60
CA GLY A 73 5.72 -17.25 7.30
C GLY A 73 5.02 -16.07 6.61
N VAL A 74 4.32 -15.26 7.39
CA VAL A 74 3.55 -14.11 6.89
C VAL A 74 3.79 -12.83 7.70
N ALA A 75 3.37 -11.71 7.13
CA ALA A 75 3.08 -10.48 7.84
C ALA A 75 1.72 -9.94 7.40
N THR A 76 0.97 -9.36 8.32
CA THR A 76 -0.15 -8.45 7.97
C THR A 76 0.31 -7.01 8.13
N PHE A 77 -0.42 -6.05 7.55
CA PHE A 77 -0.09 -4.65 7.72
C PHE A 77 -1.31 -3.75 7.75
N THR A 78 -1.15 -2.62 8.43
CA THR A 78 -2.05 -1.47 8.31
C THR A 78 -1.35 -0.32 7.60
N ALA A 79 -2.08 0.40 6.74
CA ALA A 79 -1.54 1.55 6.01
C ALA A 79 -2.55 2.69 5.94
N THR A 80 -2.04 3.92 5.92
CA THR A 80 -2.83 5.13 5.64
C THR A 80 -2.05 6.07 4.71
N GLY A 81 -2.75 6.83 3.88
CA GLY A 81 -2.10 7.71 2.92
C GLY A 81 -2.99 8.81 2.36
N ILE A 82 -2.34 9.80 1.73
CA ILE A 82 -3.00 10.80 0.90
C ILE A 82 -2.65 10.51 -0.55
N GLY A 83 -3.67 10.56 -1.42
CA GLY A 83 -3.46 10.37 -2.84
C GLY A 83 -4.15 11.39 -3.72
N THR A 84 -3.81 11.32 -5.01
CA THR A 84 -4.37 12.12 -6.10
C THR A 84 -4.45 11.27 -7.35
N PHE A 85 -5.44 11.53 -8.20
CA PHE A 85 -5.43 11.00 -9.56
C PHE A 85 -4.35 11.71 -10.38
N THR A 86 -3.73 10.99 -11.31
CA THR A 86 -2.81 11.56 -12.30
C THR A 86 -3.59 11.98 -13.54
N GLU A 87 -3.02 12.88 -14.35
CA GLU A 87 -3.68 13.43 -15.55
C GLU A 87 -4.00 12.36 -16.60
N ASP A 88 -3.23 11.28 -16.63
CA ASP A 88 -3.36 10.14 -17.53
C ASP A 88 -4.36 9.07 -17.05
N GLY A 89 -4.96 9.24 -15.87
CA GLY A 89 -5.98 8.33 -15.33
C GLY A 89 -5.47 7.30 -14.33
N GLY A 90 -4.18 7.36 -13.97
CA GLY A 90 -3.59 6.62 -12.86
C GLY A 90 -3.85 7.26 -11.48
N SER A 91 -3.10 6.82 -10.48
CA SER A 91 -3.15 7.41 -9.13
C SER A 91 -1.83 7.31 -8.38
N ILE A 92 -1.58 8.25 -7.49
CA ILE A 92 -0.41 8.26 -6.60
C ILE A 92 -0.90 8.37 -5.17
N PHE A 93 -0.38 7.53 -4.28
CA PHE A 93 -0.57 7.63 -2.83
C PHE A 93 0.78 7.68 -2.13
N LYS A 94 0.88 8.55 -1.12
CA LYS A 94 2.02 8.63 -0.20
C LYS A 94 1.52 8.50 1.22
N GLY A 95 2.21 7.72 2.03
CA GLY A 95 1.70 7.40 3.36
C GLY A 95 2.64 6.62 4.24
N MET A 96 2.05 6.04 5.28
CA MET A 96 2.73 5.19 6.26
C MET A 96 2.12 3.80 6.26
N VAL A 97 2.96 2.79 6.44
CA VAL A 97 2.57 1.40 6.66
C VAL A 97 3.28 0.85 7.89
N TYR A 98 2.58 -0.02 8.62
CA TYR A 98 3.07 -0.68 9.82
C TYR A 98 2.80 -2.17 9.68
N PHE A 99 3.86 -2.97 9.78
CA PHE A 99 3.79 -4.42 9.63
C PHE A 99 3.66 -5.12 10.99
N GLN A 100 2.96 -6.24 10.98
CA GLN A 100 2.92 -7.23 12.05
C GLN A 100 3.36 -8.57 11.45
N ALA A 101 4.64 -8.87 11.60
CA ALA A 101 5.29 -10.05 11.04
C ALA A 101 5.38 -11.18 12.06
N SER A 102 4.96 -12.38 11.63
CA SER A 102 5.26 -13.66 12.29
C SER A 102 6.35 -14.44 11.55
N ALA A 103 6.62 -14.12 10.28
CA ALA A 103 7.77 -14.64 9.53
C ALA A 103 9.09 -14.17 10.16
N PRO A 104 10.02 -15.09 10.50
CA PRO A 104 11.35 -14.73 11.01
C PRO A 104 12.11 -13.77 10.07
N SER A 105 12.07 -14.01 8.77
CA SER A 105 12.72 -13.20 7.73
C SER A 105 12.23 -11.75 7.67
N LEU A 106 10.98 -11.50 8.06
CA LEU A 106 10.34 -10.18 8.06
C LEU A 106 10.31 -9.53 9.45
N SER A 107 10.85 -10.18 10.48
CA SER A 107 10.78 -9.73 11.87
C SER A 107 11.37 -8.32 12.10
N SER A 108 12.33 -7.91 11.26
CA SER A 108 12.94 -6.58 11.32
C SER A 108 11.97 -5.43 11.01
N LEU A 109 10.78 -5.72 10.45
CA LEU A 109 9.73 -4.73 10.16
C LEU A 109 8.89 -4.40 11.40
N ASN A 110 8.87 -5.29 12.41
CA ASN A 110 8.05 -5.10 13.60
C ASN A 110 8.51 -3.87 14.38
N GLY A 111 7.54 -3.03 14.78
CA GLY A 111 7.81 -1.81 15.55
C GLY A 111 8.40 -0.66 14.74
N LYS A 112 8.49 -0.79 13.41
CA LYS A 112 8.97 0.29 12.53
C LYS A 112 7.81 1.06 11.91
N ALA A 113 8.02 2.36 11.78
CA ALA A 113 7.23 3.22 10.91
C ALA A 113 7.86 3.21 9.53
N VAL A 114 7.09 2.85 8.50
CA VAL A 114 7.58 2.73 7.12
C VAL A 114 6.84 3.72 6.24
N VAL A 115 7.58 4.62 5.60
CA VAL A 115 7.04 5.50 4.56
C VAL A 115 6.87 4.69 3.29
N TYR A 116 5.79 4.92 2.56
CA TYR A 116 5.61 4.33 1.24
C TYR A 116 5.24 5.33 0.16
N ASP A 117 5.63 4.97 -1.06
CA ASP A 117 5.11 5.51 -2.30
C ASP A 117 4.36 4.40 -3.04
N TRP A 118 3.15 4.70 -3.48
CA TRP A 118 2.30 3.84 -4.29
C TRP A 118 1.92 4.58 -5.55
N VAL A 119 2.29 4.05 -6.70
CA VAL A 119 2.04 4.67 -8.01
C VAL A 119 1.35 3.64 -8.88
N VAL A 120 0.21 4.01 -9.46
CA VAL A 120 -0.59 3.16 -10.36
C VAL A 120 -0.68 3.85 -11.71
N ASP A 121 -0.37 3.12 -12.77
CA ASP A 121 -0.55 3.57 -14.15
C ASP A 121 -2.01 3.39 -14.64
N PRO A 122 -2.38 3.92 -15.81
CA PRO A 122 -3.74 3.80 -16.35
C PRO A 122 -4.17 2.36 -16.65
N GLU A 123 -3.23 1.44 -16.84
CA GLU A 123 -3.46 0.02 -17.05
C GLU A 123 -3.67 -0.76 -15.73
N GLY A 124 -3.50 -0.11 -14.59
CA GLY A 124 -3.67 -0.69 -13.27
C GLY A 124 -2.42 -1.41 -12.75
N ASN A 125 -1.26 -1.27 -13.40
CA ASN A 125 0.00 -1.73 -12.86
C ASN A 125 0.47 -0.76 -11.78
N ALA A 126 0.92 -1.31 -10.66
CA ALA A 126 1.30 -0.53 -9.50
C ALA A 126 2.71 -0.86 -9.01
N SER A 127 3.44 0.18 -8.64
CA SER A 127 4.70 0.07 -7.90
C SER A 127 4.50 0.51 -6.46
N TRP A 128 4.93 -0.33 -5.52
CA TRP A 128 4.97 -0.01 -4.10
C TRP A 128 6.42 0.06 -3.63
N ASP A 129 6.88 1.24 -3.22
CA ASP A 129 8.22 1.44 -2.69
C ASP A 129 8.15 1.80 -1.20
N LEU A 130 9.09 1.26 -0.42
CA LEU A 130 9.03 1.28 1.05
C LEU A 130 10.37 1.70 1.65
N TRP A 131 10.33 2.65 2.59
CA TRP A 131 11.50 3.15 3.31
C TRP A 131 11.24 3.23 4.81
N GLU A 132 12.23 2.88 5.62
CA GLU A 132 12.13 3.09 7.06
C GLU A 132 12.15 4.60 7.38
N TRP A 133 11.25 5.05 8.24
CA TRP A 133 11.32 6.40 8.80
C TRP A 133 12.28 6.46 9.99
N LYS A 134 13.19 7.44 10.02
CA LYS A 134 14.20 7.65 11.06
C LYS A 134 14.03 8.97 11.82
#